data_AF-A0A9W5T8W2-F1
#
_entry.id   AF-A0A9W5T8W2-F1
#
_cell.length_a   1.000
_cell.length_b   1.000
_cell.length_c   1.000
_cell.angle_alpha   90.00
_cell.angle_beta   90.00
_cell.angle_gamma   90.00
#
_symmetry.space_group_name_H-M   'P 1'
#
loop_
_entity.id
_entity.type
_entity.pdbx_description
1 polymer ?
#
loop_
_entity_poly.entity_id
_entity_poly.type
_entity_poly.pdbx_seq_one_letter_code
_entity_poly.pdbx_strand_id
1 'polypeptide(L)'
;MWNRSRVKAGSLQALAVLNRLSRRYEIDKIQRLSANFERACWRSVRCAEEGAYHRKYAFLRHCVDVINHRKAQRKIRSIPLDNIASRLASQFNGTNHSYIQKQVGIHLNRLSSALPSCLTQSDVTADKAKPQDILQKCKSNEVDSATAEKAVCVITEMVKLRRLQERLSSMAPNADTQRGYKRHRLESMALRFLPRL
;
A
#
# COMPACT_ATOMS: atom_id res chain seq x y z
N MET A 1 -23.83 -43.31 -33.05
CA MET A 1 -25.11 -43.82 -33.64
C MET A 1 -25.11 -43.93 -35.17
N TRP A 2 -24.04 -43.54 -35.89
CA TRP A 2 -24.03 -43.46 -37.37
C TRP A 2 -23.96 -44.79 -38.15
N ASN A 3 -23.54 -45.91 -37.54
CA ASN A 3 -23.41 -47.20 -38.25
C ASN A 3 -24.67 -48.08 -38.20
N ARG A 4 -25.68 -47.74 -37.39
CA ARG A 4 -26.92 -48.53 -37.27
C ARG A 4 -27.79 -48.46 -38.54
N SER A 5 -27.72 -47.36 -39.30
CA SER A 5 -28.54 -47.13 -40.49
C SER A 5 -28.04 -47.85 -41.76
N ARG A 6 -26.83 -48.42 -41.74
CA ARG A 6 -26.23 -49.07 -42.93
C ARG A 6 -26.37 -50.59 -42.98
N VAL A 7 -26.95 -51.22 -41.95
CA VAL A 7 -26.97 -52.68 -41.85
C VAL A 7 -28.38 -53.22 -42.16
N LYS A 8 -28.56 -53.73 -43.39
CA LYS A 8 -29.84 -54.29 -43.90
C LYS A 8 -29.98 -55.80 -43.64
N ALA A 9 -29.40 -56.33 -42.55
CA ALA A 9 -29.39 -57.75 -42.23
C ALA A 9 -30.15 -58.03 -40.91
N GLY A 10 -30.55 -59.28 -40.68
CA GLY A 10 -31.22 -59.71 -39.44
C GLY A 10 -30.41 -59.33 -38.18
N SER A 11 -31.10 -59.14 -37.06
CA SER A 11 -30.57 -58.53 -35.82
C SER A 11 -29.24 -59.10 -35.33
N LEU A 12 -29.05 -60.43 -35.37
CA LEU A 12 -27.82 -61.10 -34.96
C LEU A 12 -26.65 -60.86 -35.92
N GLN A 13 -26.93 -60.90 -37.23
CA GLN A 13 -25.92 -60.65 -38.26
C GLN A 13 -25.50 -59.17 -38.26
N ALA A 14 -26.45 -58.27 -37.97
CA ALA A 14 -26.17 -56.86 -37.81
C ALA A 14 -25.28 -56.56 -36.60
N LEU A 15 -25.50 -57.26 -35.47
CA LEU A 15 -24.62 -57.21 -34.30
C LEU A 15 -23.20 -57.70 -34.61
N ALA A 16 -23.05 -58.79 -35.36
CA ALA A 16 -21.74 -59.30 -35.76
C ALA A 16 -20.98 -58.30 -36.66
N VAL A 17 -21.67 -57.67 -37.63
CA VAL A 17 -21.09 -56.64 -38.50
C VAL A 17 -20.73 -55.39 -37.70
N LEU A 18 -21.60 -54.94 -36.79
CA LEU A 18 -21.31 -53.80 -35.91
C LEU A 18 -20.12 -54.06 -35.00
N ASN A 19 -19.99 -55.27 -34.43
CA ASN A 19 -18.83 -55.65 -33.61
C ASN A 19 -17.52 -55.72 -34.42
N ARG A 20 -17.59 -56.18 -35.68
CA ARG A 20 -16.41 -56.21 -36.55
C ARG A 20 -15.96 -54.80 -36.92
N LEU A 21 -16.91 -53.90 -37.20
CA LEU A 21 -16.63 -52.50 -37.49
C LEU A 21 -16.17 -51.73 -36.24
N SER A 22 -16.76 -51.98 -35.07
CA SER A 22 -16.33 -51.34 -33.81
C SER A 22 -14.90 -51.74 -33.45
N ARG A 23 -14.52 -53.01 -33.66
CA ARG A 23 -13.13 -53.47 -33.52
C ARG A 23 -12.19 -52.84 -34.55
N ARG A 24 -12.59 -52.80 -35.83
CA ARG A 24 -11.77 -52.21 -36.92
C ARG A 24 -11.49 -50.73 -36.69
N TYR A 25 -12.46 -49.97 -36.18
CA TYR A 25 -12.34 -48.54 -35.93
C TYR A 25 -11.98 -48.22 -34.46
N GLU A 26 -11.63 -49.23 -33.66
CA GLU A 26 -11.33 -49.11 -32.22
C GLU A 26 -12.34 -48.23 -31.44
N ILE A 27 -13.63 -48.30 -31.79
CA ILE A 27 -14.66 -47.36 -31.32
C ILE A 27 -14.74 -47.36 -29.78
N ASP A 28 -14.62 -48.53 -29.16
CA ASP A 28 -14.66 -48.69 -27.70
C ASP A 28 -13.47 -48.00 -27.02
N LYS A 29 -12.31 -47.98 -27.66
CA LYS A 29 -11.10 -47.32 -27.15
C LYS A 29 -11.26 -45.80 -27.23
N ILE A 30 -11.80 -45.29 -28.34
CA ILE A 30 -12.10 -43.86 -28.51
C ILE A 30 -13.15 -43.40 -27.48
N GLN A 31 -14.20 -44.19 -27.25
CA GLN A 31 -15.21 -43.91 -26.22
C GLN A 31 -14.65 -43.92 -24.80
N ARG A 32 -13.75 -44.87 -24.49
CA ARG A 32 -13.06 -44.88 -23.19
C ARG A 32 -12.13 -43.69 -23.01
N LEU A 33 -11.44 -43.27 -24.07
CA LEU A 33 -10.58 -42.09 -24.06
C LEU A 33 -11.37 -40.81 -23.87
N SER A 34 -12.51 -40.64 -24.55
CA SER A 34 -13.37 -39.46 -24.37
C SER A 34 -13.94 -39.39 -22.96
N ALA A 35 -14.42 -40.50 -22.42
CA ALA A 35 -14.92 -40.57 -21.04
C ALA A 35 -13.82 -40.26 -20.00
N ASN A 36 -12.59 -40.72 -20.23
CA ASN A 36 -11.45 -40.39 -19.36
C ASN A 36 -11.05 -38.92 -19.46
N PHE A 37 -11.07 -38.34 -20.66
CA PHE A 37 -10.78 -36.92 -20.87
C PHE A 37 -11.81 -36.03 -20.17
N GLU A 38 -13.10 -36.35 -20.31
CA GLU A 38 -14.17 -35.65 -19.60
C GLU A 38 -13.97 -35.71 -18.09
N ARG A 39 -13.69 -36.90 -17.52
CA ARG A 39 -13.42 -37.03 -16.08
C ARG A 39 -12.18 -36.25 -15.63
N ALA A 40 -11.13 -36.18 -16.45
CA ALA A 40 -9.93 -35.41 -16.13
C ALA A 40 -10.21 -33.90 -16.15
N CYS A 41 -10.99 -33.43 -17.13
CA CYS A 41 -11.45 -32.04 -17.21
C CYS A 41 -12.31 -31.65 -16.00
N TRP A 42 -13.24 -32.50 -15.58
CA TRP A 42 -14.04 -32.26 -14.37
C TRP A 42 -13.20 -32.17 -13.09
N ARG A 43 -12.15 -33.00 -12.98
CA ARG A 43 -11.21 -32.94 -11.85
C ARG A 43 -10.40 -31.65 -11.84
N SER A 44 -9.88 -31.21 -13.00
CA SER A 44 -9.09 -29.98 -13.07
C SER A 44 -9.93 -28.75 -12.75
N VAL A 45 -11.16 -28.67 -13.26
CA VAL A 45 -12.11 -27.59 -12.93
C VAL A 45 -12.38 -27.56 -11.43
N ARG A 46 -12.66 -28.72 -10.82
CA ARG A 46 -12.93 -28.81 -9.37
C ARG A 46 -11.73 -28.38 -8.52
N CYS A 47 -10.52 -28.81 -8.86
CA CYS A 47 -9.30 -28.36 -8.18
C CYS A 47 -9.08 -26.84 -8.31
N ALA A 48 -9.39 -26.27 -9.49
CA ALA A 48 -9.27 -24.83 -9.72
C ALA A 48 -10.29 -24.03 -8.89
N GLU A 49 -11.53 -24.51 -8.81
CA GLU A 49 -12.59 -23.92 -7.96
C GLU A 49 -12.22 -24.01 -6.48
N GLU A 50 -11.80 -25.18 -6.00
CA GLU A 50 -11.33 -25.38 -4.61
C GLU A 50 -10.18 -24.41 -4.28
N GLY A 51 -9.22 -24.25 -5.19
CA GLY A 51 -8.14 -23.27 -5.05
C GLY A 51 -8.64 -21.83 -4.96
N ALA A 52 -9.66 -21.45 -5.73
CA ALA A 52 -10.28 -20.12 -5.64
C ALA A 52 -11.01 -19.90 -4.31
N TYR A 53 -11.73 -20.91 -3.80
CA TYR A 53 -12.39 -20.87 -2.49
C TYR A 53 -11.39 -20.67 -1.35
N HIS A 54 -10.27 -21.39 -1.35
CA HIS A 54 -9.23 -21.23 -0.34
C HIS A 54 -8.62 -19.82 -0.36
N ARG A 55 -8.35 -19.25 -1.54
CA ARG A 55 -7.87 -17.87 -1.66
C ARG A 55 -8.88 -16.86 -1.13
N LYS A 56 -10.17 -17.03 -1.44
CA LYS A 56 -11.24 -16.16 -0.94
C LYS A 56 -11.35 -16.23 0.59
N TYR A 57 -11.26 -17.44 1.17
CA TYR A 57 -11.26 -17.62 2.61
C TYR A 57 -10.05 -16.97 3.28
N ALA A 58 -8.85 -17.17 2.73
CA ALA A 58 -7.63 -16.55 3.24
C ALA A 58 -7.69 -15.01 3.21
N PHE A 59 -8.23 -14.44 2.14
CA PHE A 59 -8.46 -13.00 2.04
C PHE A 59 -9.42 -12.49 3.12
N LEU A 60 -10.57 -13.16 3.32
CA LEU A 60 -11.53 -12.78 4.35
C LEU A 60 -10.92 -12.86 5.76
N ARG A 61 -10.14 -13.92 6.04
CA ARG A 61 -9.39 -14.06 7.29
C ARG A 61 -8.41 -12.89 7.50
N HIS A 62 -7.65 -12.54 6.46
CA HIS A 62 -6.74 -11.39 6.51
C HIS A 62 -7.49 -10.08 6.81
N CYS A 63 -8.64 -9.84 6.18
CA CYS A 63 -9.45 -8.64 6.48
C CYS A 63 -9.88 -8.59 7.95
N VAL A 64 -10.32 -9.71 8.51
CA VAL A 64 -10.69 -9.81 9.92
C VAL A 64 -9.49 -9.52 10.83
N ASP A 65 -8.33 -10.10 10.52
CA ASP A 65 -7.09 -9.87 11.28
C ASP A 65 -6.68 -8.40 11.25
N VAL A 66 -6.78 -7.73 10.09
CA VAL A 66 -6.50 -6.29 9.97
C VAL A 66 -7.49 -5.46 10.78
N ILE A 67 -8.78 -5.80 10.77
CA ILE A 67 -9.80 -5.10 11.56
C ILE A 67 -9.50 -5.25 13.05
N ASN A 68 -9.18 -6.46 13.50
CA ASN A 68 -8.85 -6.74 14.89
C ASN A 68 -7.57 -6.03 15.31
N HIS A 69 -6.55 -6.00 14.46
CA HIS A 69 -5.33 -5.24 14.68
C HIS A 69 -5.63 -3.74 14.83
N ARG A 70 -6.45 -3.16 13.95
CA ARG A 70 -6.86 -1.75 14.02
C ARG A 70 -7.73 -1.44 15.24
N LYS A 71 -8.53 -2.40 15.72
CA LYS A 71 -9.31 -2.26 16.97
C LYS A 71 -8.42 -2.34 18.21
N ALA A 72 -7.42 -3.22 18.19
CA ALA A 72 -6.47 -3.39 19.30
C ALA A 72 -5.52 -2.19 19.43
N GLN A 73 -5.19 -1.52 18.33
CA GLN A 73 -4.54 -0.22 18.40
C GLN A 73 -5.50 0.79 19.04
N ARG A 74 -5.21 1.19 20.29
CA ARG A 74 -5.86 2.34 20.91
C ARG A 74 -5.64 3.53 19.98
N LYS A 75 -6.70 3.96 19.28
CA LYS A 75 -6.71 5.21 18.55
C LYS A 75 -6.43 6.30 19.58
N ILE A 76 -5.19 6.75 19.66
CA ILE A 76 -4.88 8.07 20.20
C ILE A 76 -5.75 8.98 19.34
N ARG A 77 -6.75 9.63 19.94
CA ARG A 77 -7.56 10.63 19.24
C ARG A 77 -6.59 11.76 18.93
N SER A 78 -5.89 11.67 17.80
CA SER A 78 -4.99 12.72 17.38
C SER A 78 -5.85 13.92 17.09
N ILE A 79 -5.87 14.87 18.02
CA ILE A 79 -6.41 16.19 17.79
C ILE A 79 -5.62 16.72 16.58
N PRO A 80 -6.28 16.99 15.44
CA PRO A 80 -5.57 17.42 14.25
C PRO A 80 -4.95 18.77 14.55
N LEU A 81 -3.61 18.79 14.71
CA LEU A 81 -2.86 20.03 14.63
C LEU A 81 -2.68 20.38 13.15
N ASP A 82 -2.67 21.67 12.88
CA ASP A 82 -2.31 22.18 11.56
C ASP A 82 -0.94 21.63 11.17
N ASN A 83 -0.87 20.99 9.99
CA ASN A 83 0.34 20.36 9.46
C ASN A 83 1.28 21.43 8.88
N ILE A 84 1.76 22.32 9.76
CA ILE A 84 2.55 23.50 9.44
C ILE A 84 3.85 23.10 8.73
N ALA A 85 4.48 22.00 9.17
CA ALA A 85 5.72 21.51 8.54
C ALA A 85 5.52 21.18 7.06
N SER A 86 4.41 20.51 6.71
CA SER A 86 4.11 20.17 5.31
C SER A 86 3.78 21.40 4.47
N ARG A 87 3.08 22.39 5.06
CA ARG A 87 2.75 23.66 4.39
C ARG A 87 4.00 24.49 4.10
N LEU A 88 4.95 24.56 5.04
CA LEU A 88 6.21 25.27 4.84
C LEU A 88 7.10 24.56 3.81
N ALA A 89 7.10 23.23 3.83
CA ALA A 89 7.83 22.43 2.84
C ALA A 89 7.30 22.65 1.41
N SER A 90 5.97 22.75 1.21
CA SER A 90 5.39 22.99 -0.11
C SER A 90 5.64 24.40 -0.65
N GLN A 91 5.87 25.37 0.23
CA GLN A 91 6.22 26.74 -0.13
C GLN A 91 7.69 26.91 -0.53
N PHE A 92 8.54 25.90 -0.32
CA PHE A 92 9.97 25.98 -0.65
C PHE A 92 10.19 26.04 -2.18
N ASN A 93 10.81 27.12 -2.64
CA ASN A 93 11.08 27.38 -4.06
C ASN A 93 12.59 27.35 -4.40
N GLY A 94 13.44 26.96 -3.44
CA GLY A 94 14.89 26.90 -3.57
C GLY A 94 15.62 28.21 -3.25
N THR A 95 14.97 29.37 -3.41
CA THR A 95 15.57 30.69 -3.14
C THR A 95 15.09 31.33 -1.84
N ASN A 96 13.98 30.85 -1.28
CA ASN A 96 13.37 31.34 -0.04
C ASN A 96 13.85 30.62 1.24
N HIS A 97 15.06 30.03 1.20
CA HIS A 97 15.63 29.26 2.30
C HIS A 97 15.66 30.03 3.64
N SER A 98 16.19 31.26 3.64
CA SER A 98 16.30 32.09 4.85
C SER A 98 14.95 32.49 5.44
N TYR A 99 13.95 32.74 4.58
CA TYR A 99 12.58 33.05 5.01
C TYR A 99 11.93 31.83 5.69
N ILE A 100 12.03 30.65 5.06
CA ILE A 100 11.44 29.43 5.63
C ILE A 100 12.15 29.04 6.92
N GLN A 101 13.47 29.18 7.00
CA GLN A 101 14.22 28.89 8.23
C GLN A 101 13.77 29.80 9.40
N LYS A 102 13.56 31.10 9.15
CA LYS A 102 13.00 32.03 10.15
C LYS A 102 11.59 31.62 10.59
N GLN A 103 10.71 31.28 9.64
CA GLN A 103 9.35 30.83 9.94
C GLN A 103 9.33 29.55 10.77
N VAL A 104 10.18 28.57 10.42
CA VAL A 104 10.33 27.33 11.19
C VAL A 104 10.77 27.63 12.63
N GLY A 105 11.74 28.55 12.83
CA GLY A 105 12.18 28.97 14.16
C GLY A 105 11.07 29.62 15.00
N ILE A 106 10.28 30.52 14.40
CA ILE A 106 9.13 31.16 15.07
C ILE A 106 8.11 30.11 15.52
N HIS A 107 7.77 29.16 14.64
CA HIS A 107 6.82 28.10 14.95
C HIS A 107 7.34 27.13 16.02
N LEU A 108 8.62 26.77 15.99
CA LEU A 108 9.23 25.94 17.04
C LEU A 108 9.18 26.62 18.40
N ASN A 109 9.46 27.93 18.49
CA ASN A 109 9.40 28.67 19.74
C ASN A 109 7.98 28.72 20.29
N ARG A 110 6.98 28.99 19.44
CA ARG A 110 5.56 29.02 19.83
C ARG A 110 5.06 27.66 20.32
N LEU A 111 5.47 26.57 19.66
CA LEU A 111 5.11 25.22 20.07
C LEU A 111 5.84 24.81 21.36
N SER A 112 7.10 25.22 21.53
CA SER A 112 7.86 24.97 22.75
C SER A 112 7.24 25.66 23.98
N SER A 113 6.69 26.87 23.82
CA SER A 113 6.01 27.57 24.92
C SER A 113 4.64 26.97 25.27
N ALA A 114 4.05 26.19 24.37
CA ALA A 114 2.75 25.54 24.58
C ALA A 114 2.88 24.14 25.19
N LEU A 115 4.10 23.64 25.41
CA LEU A 115 4.33 22.34 26.02
C LEU A 115 4.11 22.41 27.55
N PRO A 116 3.53 21.36 28.15
CA PRO A 116 3.51 21.19 29.60
C PRO A 116 4.92 21.25 30.19
N SER A 117 5.05 21.81 31.39
CA SER A 117 6.32 21.93 32.12
C SER A 117 7.03 20.59 32.40
N CYS A 118 6.29 19.49 32.33
CA CYS A 118 6.84 18.14 32.49
C CYS A 118 7.58 17.61 31.26
N LEU A 119 7.52 18.31 30.12
CA LEU A 119 8.16 17.91 28.86
C LEU A 119 9.31 18.86 28.53
N THR A 120 10.46 18.29 28.20
CA THR A 120 11.70 19.06 27.97
C THR A 120 12.12 18.99 26.52
N GLN A 121 13.00 19.90 26.08
CA GLN A 121 13.47 19.95 24.69
C GLN A 121 14.18 18.66 24.22
N SER A 122 14.66 17.82 25.15
CA SER A 122 15.22 16.48 24.86
C SER A 122 14.18 15.46 24.43
N ASP A 123 12.91 15.64 24.82
CA ASP A 123 11.81 14.78 24.35
C ASP A 123 11.44 15.06 22.88
N VAL A 124 11.93 16.19 22.34
CA VAL A 124 11.64 16.69 20.97
C VAL A 124 12.79 16.39 20.00
N THR A 125 14.00 16.07 20.48
CA THR A 125 15.17 15.77 19.62
C THR A 125 15.27 14.30 19.24
N ALA A 126 14.57 13.41 19.94
CA ALA A 126 14.70 12.00 19.68
C ALA A 126 13.80 11.58 18.52
N ASP A 127 14.41 11.16 17.41
CA ASP A 127 13.81 10.26 16.41
C ASP A 127 13.24 8.95 17.00
N LYS A 128 13.33 8.78 18.33
CA LYS A 128 12.89 7.64 19.14
C LYS A 128 11.78 7.98 20.14
N ALA A 129 11.24 9.20 20.20
CA ALA A 129 10.18 9.54 21.14
C ALA A 129 8.88 8.80 20.77
N LYS A 130 8.62 7.65 21.39
CA LYS A 130 7.36 6.92 21.18
C LYS A 130 6.24 7.72 21.84
N PRO A 131 5.09 7.89 21.17
CA PRO A 131 3.91 8.54 21.75
C PRO A 131 3.50 7.98 23.12
N GLN A 132 3.75 6.67 23.34
CA GLN A 132 3.45 5.97 24.58
C GLN A 132 4.29 6.46 25.76
N ASP A 133 5.57 6.74 25.53
CA ASP A 133 6.50 7.20 26.58
C ASP A 133 6.15 8.63 27.02
N ILE A 134 5.74 9.48 26.07
CA ILE A 134 5.26 10.85 26.34
C ILE A 134 3.97 10.80 27.16
N LEU A 135 3.01 9.96 26.77
CA LEU A 135 1.76 9.79 27.51
C LEU A 135 2.00 9.26 28.93
N GLN A 136 2.96 8.34 29.11
CA GLN A 136 3.31 7.83 30.43
C GLN A 136 3.92 8.91 31.33
N LYS A 137 4.81 9.74 30.79
CA LYS A 137 5.38 10.91 31.50
C LYS A 137 4.32 11.96 31.86
N CYS A 138 3.36 12.22 30.97
CA CYS A 138 2.27 13.14 31.27
C CYS A 138 1.35 12.59 32.37
N LYS A 139 1.06 11.27 32.35
CA LYS A 139 0.25 10.61 33.38
C LYS A 139 0.92 10.58 34.75
N SER A 140 2.24 10.38 34.81
CA SER A 140 2.99 10.39 36.07
C SER A 140 3.04 11.78 36.72
N ASN A 141 2.79 12.85 35.96
CA ASN A 141 2.77 14.23 36.44
C ASN A 141 1.34 14.81 36.52
N GLU A 142 0.32 13.94 36.60
CA GLU A 142 -1.10 14.32 36.77
C GLU A 142 -1.65 15.28 35.70
N VAL A 143 -1.06 15.27 34.50
CA VAL A 143 -1.56 16.09 33.38
C VAL A 143 -2.83 15.48 32.81
N ASP A 144 -3.84 16.32 32.58
CA ASP A 144 -5.10 15.90 31.95
C ASP A 144 -4.86 15.16 30.62
N SER A 145 -5.65 14.12 30.37
CA SER A 145 -5.52 13.25 29.20
C SER A 145 -5.64 14.03 27.89
N ALA A 146 -6.49 15.05 27.83
CA ALA A 146 -6.63 15.88 26.63
C ALA A 146 -5.38 16.74 26.37
N THR A 147 -4.76 17.25 27.43
CA THR A 147 -3.52 18.04 27.35
C THR A 147 -2.33 17.14 26.99
N ALA A 148 -2.29 15.92 27.53
CA ALA A 148 -1.28 14.92 27.17
C ALA A 148 -1.36 14.52 25.69
N GLU A 149 -2.55 14.31 25.14
CA GLU A 149 -2.76 14.03 23.72
C GLU A 149 -2.34 15.21 22.82
N LYS A 150 -2.69 16.44 23.20
CA LYS A 150 -2.22 17.66 22.50
C LYS A 150 -0.69 17.74 22.51
N ALA A 151 -0.05 17.46 23.64
CA ALA A 151 1.40 17.50 23.77
C ALA A 151 2.09 16.49 22.85
N VAL A 152 1.56 15.27 22.72
CA VAL A 152 2.06 14.27 21.76
C VAL A 152 2.02 14.82 20.34
N CYS A 153 0.87 15.38 19.92
CA CYS A 153 0.75 15.92 18.57
C CYS A 153 1.70 17.11 18.35
N VAL A 154 1.83 18.02 19.33
CA VAL A 154 2.78 19.14 19.29
C VAL A 154 4.22 18.64 19.12
N ILE A 155 4.64 17.64 19.90
CA ILE A 155 5.98 17.05 19.80
C ILE A 155 6.20 16.43 18.41
N THR A 156 5.22 15.70 17.88
CA THR A 156 5.35 15.12 16.53
C THR A 156 5.52 16.17 15.43
N GLU A 157 4.82 17.30 15.52
CA GLU A 157 5.00 18.42 14.59
C GLU A 157 6.35 19.13 14.79
N MET A 158 6.81 19.31 16.03
CA MET A 158 8.13 19.87 16.30
C MET A 158 9.26 19.00 15.73
N VAL A 159 9.15 17.67 15.82
CA VAL A 159 10.11 16.74 15.19
C VAL A 159 10.13 16.93 13.66
N LYS A 160 8.96 17.05 13.02
CA LYS A 160 8.90 17.32 11.57
C LYS A 160 9.53 18.66 11.20
N LEU A 161 9.27 19.71 11.99
CA LEU A 161 9.87 21.04 11.78
C LEU A 161 11.38 21.03 11.98
N ARG A 162 11.91 20.30 12.96
CA ARG A 162 13.36 20.14 13.16
C ARG A 162 14.02 19.38 12.01
N ARG A 163 13.41 18.29 11.53
CA ARG A 163 13.87 17.59 10.32
C ARG A 163 13.86 18.50 9.09
N LEU A 164 12.84 19.35 8.95
CA LEU A 164 12.81 20.34 7.88
C LEU A 164 13.94 21.36 8.04
N GLN A 165 14.20 21.83 9.27
CA GLN A 165 15.30 22.75 9.57
C GLN A 165 16.67 22.13 9.25
N GLU A 166 16.93 20.89 9.66
CA GLU A 166 18.16 20.16 9.33
C GLU A 166 18.34 20.00 7.82
N ARG A 167 17.29 19.63 7.10
CA ARG A 167 17.31 19.55 5.64
C ARG A 167 17.60 20.90 5.00
N LEU A 168 16.96 21.96 5.48
CA LEU A 168 17.23 23.32 5.02
C LEU A 168 18.69 23.70 5.30
N SER A 169 19.21 23.44 6.49
CA SER A 169 20.61 23.72 6.85
C SER A 169 21.61 22.93 6.01
N SER A 170 21.30 21.69 5.63
CA SER A 170 22.12 20.92 4.67
C SER A 170 22.08 21.47 3.24
N MET A 171 21.09 22.30 2.92
CA MET A 171 20.94 22.99 1.63
C MET A 171 21.42 24.45 1.67
N ALA A 172 21.96 24.92 2.80
CA ALA A 172 22.61 26.22 2.87
C ALA A 172 23.76 26.27 1.84
N PRO A 173 24.01 27.42 1.20
CA PRO A 173 24.86 27.48 0.03
C PRO A 173 26.32 27.23 0.45
N ASN A 174 26.82 26.03 0.18
CA ASN A 174 28.20 25.94 -0.26
C ASN A 174 28.27 26.79 -1.54
N ALA A 175 29.02 27.88 -1.44
CA ALA A 175 29.10 28.96 -2.41
C ALA A 175 29.59 28.51 -3.80
N ASP A 176 29.97 27.25 -3.98
CA ASP A 176 30.30 26.68 -5.27
C ASP A 176 29.98 25.19 -5.27
N THR A 177 29.53 24.69 -6.43
CA THR A 177 29.25 23.28 -6.76
C THR A 177 27.90 22.70 -6.29
N GLN A 178 26.85 22.82 -7.12
CA GLN A 178 26.32 21.70 -7.93
C GLN A 178 24.94 22.04 -8.56
N ARG A 179 25.04 22.41 -9.84
CA ARG A 179 24.11 22.24 -10.97
C ARG A 179 22.78 21.50 -10.71
N GLY A 180 21.78 22.21 -10.19
CA GLY A 180 20.38 21.97 -10.52
C GLY A 180 19.95 22.92 -11.64
N TYR A 181 19.27 22.44 -12.69
CA TYR A 181 18.66 23.35 -13.65
C TYR A 181 17.56 24.15 -12.94
N LYS A 182 17.71 25.48 -12.89
CA LYS A 182 16.66 26.38 -12.41
C LYS A 182 15.37 26.11 -13.22
N ARG A 183 14.19 26.21 -12.60
CA ARG A 183 12.89 25.94 -13.25
C ARG A 183 12.73 26.58 -14.63
N HIS A 184 13.05 27.86 -14.78
CA HIS A 184 12.99 28.55 -16.08
C HIS A 184 13.90 27.92 -17.16
N ARG A 185 15.00 27.29 -16.75
CA ARG A 185 15.95 26.60 -17.63
C ARG A 185 15.41 25.23 -18.05
N LEU A 186 14.70 24.53 -17.16
CA LEU A 186 13.97 23.30 -17.52
C LEU A 186 12.78 23.61 -18.44
N GLU A 187 12.03 24.67 -18.17
CA GLU A 187 10.91 25.12 -19.00
C GLU A 187 11.40 25.54 -20.40
N SER A 188 12.50 26.28 -20.50
CA SER A 188 13.10 26.62 -21.80
C SER A 188 13.72 25.43 -22.53
N MET A 189 14.20 24.41 -21.83
CA MET A 189 14.62 23.15 -22.46
C MET A 189 13.43 22.34 -22.97
N ALA A 190 12.33 22.25 -22.22
CA ALA A 190 11.10 21.59 -22.65
C ALA A 190 10.49 22.26 -23.89
N LEU A 191 10.49 23.59 -23.95
CA LEU A 191 9.99 24.35 -25.10
C LEU A 191 10.87 24.21 -26.36
N ARG A 192 12.14 23.81 -26.23
CA ARG A 192 13.02 23.57 -27.40
C ARG A 192 12.71 22.25 -28.13
N PHE A 193 12.03 21.31 -27.49
CA PHE A 193 11.71 20.00 -28.06
C PHE A 193 10.27 19.88 -28.57
N LEU A 194 9.46 20.93 -28.47
CA LEU A 194 8.14 20.96 -29.09
C LEU A 194 8.28 21.46 -30.53
N PRO A 195 7.74 20.74 -31.54
CA PRO A 195 7.69 21.26 -32.90
C PRO A 195 6.89 22.56 -32.88
N ARG A 196 7.45 23.63 -33.44
CA ARG A 196 6.73 24.88 -33.63
C ARG A 196 5.55 24.56 -34.57
N LEU A 197 4.34 24.68 -34.03
CA LEU A 197 3.10 24.76 -34.82
C LEU A 197 3.11 26.05 -35.63
#